data_AF-A0A933XSF4-F1
#
_entry.id   AF-A0A933XSF4-F1
#
_cell.length_a   1.000
_cell.length_b   1.000
_cell.length_c   1.000
_cell.angle_alpha   90.00
_cell.angle_beta   90.00
_cell.angle_gamma   90.00
#
_symmetry.space_group_name_H-M   'P 1'
#
loop_
_entity.id
_entity.type
_entity.pdbx_description
1 polymer ?
#
loop_
_entity_poly.entity_id
_entity_poly.type
_entity_poly.pdbx_seq_one_letter_code
_entity_poly.pdbx_strand_id
1 'polypeptide(L)'
;MPVEDKPLDPGDKAYRPAKTEVLIVDRQVRIGYKKSYGGMSPYIKGIMGGEDARLLYTVCENAGGHDRGGILRFQVPRADCPECYGRTRWEQLPDGARFYVNTLSTAVELAGISFMDQLPVTVAWISAVLPGPEGAELDTLTAGMVRVEDYARLKKGGELRPVFRHSPRASASDVMWVLKGTPKEGWPEGYVQSKNYRV
;
A
#
# COMPACT_ATOMS: atom_id res chain seq x y z
N MET A 1 -7.61 -10.09 26.38
CA MET A 1 -8.43 -9.20 27.24
C MET A 1 -9.88 -9.49 26.91
N PRO A 2 -10.76 -9.71 27.89
CA PRO A 2 -12.18 -9.90 27.63
C PRO A 2 -12.75 -8.63 27.00
N VAL A 3 -13.62 -8.81 26.01
CA VAL A 3 -14.29 -7.76 25.25
C VAL A 3 -15.71 -7.66 25.78
N GLU A 4 -16.16 -6.45 26.10
CA GLU A 4 -17.54 -6.20 26.57
C GLU A 4 -18.32 -5.53 25.44
N ASP A 5 -19.33 -6.22 24.94
CA ASP A 5 -20.21 -5.71 23.88
C ASP A 5 -21.30 -4.83 24.50
N LYS A 6 -21.51 -3.62 23.95
CA LYS A 6 -22.56 -2.70 24.41
C LYS A 6 -23.45 -2.27 23.23
N PRO A 7 -24.78 -2.32 23.35
CA PRO A 7 -25.65 -1.79 22.31
C PRO A 7 -25.45 -0.27 22.16
N LEU A 8 -25.52 0.22 20.92
CA LEU A 8 -25.37 1.64 20.59
C LEU A 8 -26.59 2.42 21.09
N ASP A 9 -26.38 3.53 21.80
CA ASP A 9 -27.46 4.44 22.19
C ASP A 9 -28.02 5.13 20.94
N PRO A 10 -29.32 4.95 20.60
CA PRO A 10 -29.94 5.61 19.46
C PRO A 10 -29.90 7.15 19.51
N GLY A 11 -29.60 7.74 20.67
CA GLY A 11 -29.42 9.19 20.86
C GLY A 11 -28.01 9.71 20.56
N ASP A 12 -27.02 8.86 20.29
CA ASP A 12 -25.65 9.28 19.98
C ASP A 12 -25.56 9.96 18.60
N LYS A 13 -24.88 11.10 18.52
CA LYS A 13 -24.67 11.85 17.26
C LYS A 13 -23.81 11.08 16.24
N ALA A 14 -23.06 10.06 16.67
CA ALA A 14 -22.35 9.13 15.79
C ALA A 14 -23.29 8.09 15.13
N TYR A 15 -24.51 7.92 15.65
CA TYR A 15 -25.53 7.05 15.10
C TYR A 15 -26.14 7.66 13.83
N ARG A 16 -25.65 7.24 12.66
CA ARG A 16 -26.49 7.28 11.45
C ARG A 16 -27.41 6.06 11.53
N PRO A 17 -28.72 6.18 11.27
CA PRO A 17 -29.64 5.06 11.40
C PRO A 17 -29.26 3.97 10.39
N ALA A 18 -28.48 2.99 10.85
CA ALA A 18 -28.36 1.72 10.17
C ALA A 18 -29.76 1.07 10.22
N LYS A 19 -30.18 0.41 9.14
CA LYS A 19 -31.50 -0.27 9.09
C LYS A 19 -31.56 -1.53 9.96
N THR A 20 -30.59 -1.74 10.85
CA THR A 20 -30.38 -2.93 11.66
C THR A 20 -29.86 -2.51 13.04
N GLU A 21 -30.06 -3.35 14.06
CA GLU A 21 -29.41 -3.16 15.36
C GLU A 21 -27.89 -3.08 15.18
N VAL A 22 -27.26 -2.10 15.84
CA VAL A 22 -25.81 -1.88 15.82
C VAL A 22 -25.27 -2.15 17.21
N LEU A 23 -24.32 -3.08 17.30
CA LEU A 23 -23.55 -3.36 18.51
C LEU A 23 -22.26 -2.51 18.48
N ILE A 24 -22.02 -1.68 19.50
CA ILE A 24 -20.71 -1.06 19.71
C ILE A 24 -19.90 -1.95 20.63
N VAL A 25 -18.73 -2.34 20.15
CA VAL A 25 -17.77 -3.06 20.97
C VAL A 25 -16.67 -2.09 21.34
N ASP A 26 -16.66 -1.66 22.60
CA ASP A 26 -15.59 -0.76 23.08
C ASP A 26 -14.35 -1.59 23.40
N ARG A 27 -13.26 -1.32 22.68
CA ARG A 27 -11.99 -2.02 22.83
C ARG A 27 -10.90 -1.01 23.19
N GLN A 28 -10.33 -1.15 24.39
CA GLN A 28 -9.08 -0.47 24.70
C GLN A 28 -7.92 -1.16 23.97
N VAL A 29 -7.68 -0.73 22.74
CA VAL A 29 -6.59 -1.23 21.89
C VAL A 29 -5.51 -0.17 21.74
N ARG A 30 -4.26 -0.56 21.97
CA ARG A 30 -3.11 0.26 21.62
C ARG A 30 -2.63 -0.14 20.22
N ILE A 31 -3.16 0.52 19.20
CA ILE A 31 -2.73 0.30 17.82
C ILE A 31 -1.45 1.10 17.55
N GLY A 32 -0.36 0.40 17.23
CA GLY A 32 0.87 1.05 16.79
C GLY A 32 0.80 1.46 15.31
N TYR A 33 0.22 2.62 15.00
CA TYR A 33 0.36 3.20 13.65
C TYR A 33 1.76 3.77 13.46
N LYS A 34 2.67 2.96 12.93
CA LYS A 34 4.09 3.35 12.82
C LYS A 34 4.64 3.02 11.43
N LYS A 35 4.27 3.80 10.41
CA LYS A 35 4.95 3.77 9.09
C LYS A 35 6.46 3.97 9.22
N SER A 36 6.89 4.63 10.30
CA SER A 36 8.27 4.99 10.61
C SER A 36 8.72 4.58 12.02
N TYR A 37 8.21 3.49 12.65
CA TYR A 37 8.74 2.81 13.87
C TYR A 37 9.58 3.59 14.93
N GLY A 38 9.38 4.90 15.15
CA GLY A 38 10.37 5.73 15.88
C GLY A 38 11.79 5.74 15.25
N GLY A 39 11.90 5.36 13.97
CA GLY A 39 13.12 5.14 13.20
C GLY A 39 12.82 4.60 11.79
N MET A 40 13.82 4.14 11.05
CA MET A 40 13.59 3.65 9.69
C MET A 40 12.94 2.25 9.69
N SER A 41 11.70 2.14 9.21
CA SER A 41 10.96 0.87 9.16
C SER A 41 11.59 -0.13 8.18
N PRO A 42 11.39 -1.45 8.34
CA PRO A 42 11.87 -2.44 7.37
C PRO A 42 11.37 -2.15 5.95
N TYR A 43 10.15 -1.62 5.81
CA TYR A 43 9.60 -1.20 4.52
C TYR A 43 10.46 -0.12 3.85
N ILE A 44 10.79 0.95 4.58
CA ILE A 44 11.63 2.04 4.05
C ILE A 44 13.04 1.52 3.75
N LYS A 45 13.62 0.69 4.62
CA LYS A 45 14.92 0.04 4.34
C LYS A 45 14.87 -0.82 3.07
N GLY A 46 13.74 -1.49 2.82
CA GLY A 46 13.53 -2.29 1.62
C GLY A 46 13.55 -1.46 0.34
N ILE A 47 12.82 -0.34 0.30
CA ILE A 47 12.79 0.52 -0.91
C ILE A 47 14.11 1.27 -1.15
N MET A 48 14.90 1.51 -0.10
CA MET A 48 16.20 2.19 -0.21
C MET A 48 17.34 1.30 -0.72
N GLY A 49 17.06 0.09 -1.21
CA GLY A 49 18.10 -0.83 -1.68
C GLY A 49 18.68 -0.50 -3.07
N GLY A 50 18.19 0.52 -3.77
CA GLY A 50 18.59 0.79 -5.16
C GLY A 50 18.31 -0.42 -6.06
N GLU A 51 19.36 -0.99 -6.66
CA GLU A 51 19.27 -2.21 -7.49
C GLU A 51 18.90 -3.47 -6.68
N ASP A 52 19.10 -3.44 -5.36
CA ASP A 52 18.69 -4.50 -4.43
C ASP A 52 17.36 -4.20 -3.73
N ALA A 53 16.67 -3.12 -4.12
CA ALA A 53 15.45 -2.69 -3.45
C ALA A 53 14.36 -3.77 -3.49
N ARG A 54 13.59 -3.85 -2.41
CA ARG A 54 12.50 -4.81 -2.24
C ARG A 54 11.31 -4.14 -1.60
N LEU A 55 10.11 -4.44 -2.12
CA LEU A 55 8.87 -4.09 -1.47
C LEU A 55 8.55 -5.14 -0.42
N LEU A 56 8.17 -4.66 0.76
CA LEU A 56 7.74 -5.51 1.87
C LEU A 56 6.24 -5.33 2.11
N TYR A 57 5.64 -6.39 2.64
CA TYR A 57 4.27 -6.42 3.11
C TYR A 57 4.24 -7.13 4.47
N THR A 58 3.10 -7.11 5.16
CA THR A 58 2.92 -7.82 6.44
C THR A 58 1.71 -8.72 6.43
N VAL A 59 1.78 -9.86 7.10
CA VAL A 59 0.75 -10.89 7.10
C VAL A 59 0.18 -11.08 8.52
N CYS A 60 -1.13 -11.23 8.61
CA CYS A 60 -1.81 -11.77 9.79
C CYS A 60 -2.42 -13.13 9.45
N GLU A 61 -1.91 -14.19 10.08
CA GLU A 61 -2.34 -15.57 9.85
C GLU A 61 -3.51 -15.99 10.76
N ASN A 62 -3.96 -15.11 11.67
CA ASN A 62 -5.04 -15.41 12.62
C ASN A 62 -6.43 -15.36 11.97
N ALA A 63 -6.69 -16.29 11.06
CA ALA A 63 -7.92 -16.35 10.28
C ALA A 63 -9.20 -16.36 11.15
N GLY A 64 -9.16 -17.02 12.31
CA GLY A 64 -10.30 -17.07 13.24
C GLY A 64 -10.61 -15.73 13.93
N GLY A 65 -9.70 -14.75 13.86
CA GLY A 65 -9.92 -13.39 14.38
C GLY A 65 -10.33 -12.37 13.32
N HIS A 66 -10.61 -12.80 12.08
CA HIS A 66 -10.93 -11.93 10.95
C HIS A 66 -12.38 -12.11 10.49
N ASP A 67 -13.02 -11.03 10.06
CA ASP A 67 -14.45 -10.98 9.72
C ASP A 67 -14.83 -11.97 8.60
N ARG A 68 -13.87 -12.26 7.70
CA ARG A 68 -14.05 -13.18 6.56
C ARG A 68 -13.34 -14.52 6.72
N GLY A 69 -12.75 -14.81 7.89
CA GLY A 69 -12.15 -16.11 8.16
C GLY A 69 -10.89 -16.45 7.34
N GLY A 70 -10.14 -15.46 6.86
CA GLY A 70 -8.99 -15.65 5.95
C GLY A 70 -7.68 -15.05 6.44
N ILE A 71 -6.57 -15.28 5.73
CA ILE A 71 -5.28 -14.61 6.00
C ILE A 71 -5.33 -13.18 5.44
N LEU A 72 -4.98 -12.18 6.25
CA LEU A 72 -4.90 -10.78 5.81
C LEU A 72 -3.45 -10.37 5.51
N ARG A 73 -3.25 -9.59 4.45
CA ARG A 73 -1.97 -9.17 3.90
C ARG A 73 -1.98 -7.67 3.61
N PHE A 74 -1.05 -6.94 4.19
CA PHE A 74 -1.05 -5.47 4.16
C PHE A 74 0.19 -4.90 3.47
N GLN A 75 -0.06 -4.03 2.49
CA GLN A 75 0.90 -3.11 1.87
C GLN A 75 0.23 -1.75 1.64
N VAL A 76 0.61 -0.66 2.31
CA VAL A 76 1.78 -0.48 3.20
C VAL A 76 1.71 -1.35 4.47
N PRO A 77 2.84 -1.96 4.89
CA PRO A 77 2.95 -2.77 6.10
C PRO A 77 2.34 -2.16 7.36
N ARG A 78 1.74 -3.01 8.20
CA ARG A 78 1.22 -2.67 9.52
C ARG A 78 2.03 -3.41 10.59
N ALA A 79 1.97 -2.96 11.85
CA ALA A 79 2.60 -3.69 12.96
C ALA A 79 1.61 -4.67 13.61
N ASP A 80 0.34 -4.27 13.63
CA ASP A 80 -0.77 -4.96 14.27
C ASP A 80 -1.92 -5.06 13.26
N CYS A 81 -2.64 -6.19 13.28
CA CYS A 81 -3.81 -6.44 12.44
C CYS A 81 -5.00 -5.58 12.92
N PRO A 82 -5.71 -4.86 12.03
CA PRO A 82 -6.83 -4.02 12.45
C PRO A 82 -8.07 -4.82 12.91
N GLU A 83 -8.22 -6.09 12.51
CA GLU A 83 -9.38 -6.91 12.86
C GLU A 83 -9.17 -7.64 14.19
N CYS A 84 -8.06 -8.38 14.30
CA CYS A 84 -7.77 -9.19 15.49
C CYS A 84 -6.80 -8.56 16.50
N TYR A 85 -6.20 -7.41 16.17
CA TYR A 85 -5.19 -6.69 16.98
C TYR A 85 -3.92 -7.49 17.29
N GLY A 86 -3.74 -8.66 16.68
CA GLY A 86 -2.54 -9.47 16.76
C GLY A 86 -1.36 -8.86 15.99
N ARG A 87 -0.14 -9.24 16.36
CA ARG A 87 1.09 -8.84 15.66
C ARG A 87 1.09 -9.41 14.24
N THR A 88 1.51 -8.60 13.27
CA THR A 88 1.71 -9.04 11.89
C THR A 88 3.17 -9.40 11.62
N ARG A 89 3.41 -10.41 10.80
CA ARG A 89 4.75 -10.85 10.38
C ARG A 89 5.19 -10.13 9.12
N TRP A 90 6.45 -9.72 9.05
CA TRP A 90 7.03 -9.12 7.84
C TRP A 90 7.34 -10.17 6.79
N GLU A 91 7.04 -9.84 5.53
CA GLU A 91 7.40 -10.63 4.38
C GLU A 91 7.86 -9.75 3.21
N GLN A 92 8.67 -10.33 2.33
CA GLN A 92 9.06 -9.71 1.07
C GLN A 92 8.05 -10.08 -0.01
N LEU A 93 7.65 -9.11 -0.82
CA LEU A 93 6.89 -9.42 -2.04
C LEU A 93 7.80 -10.24 -2.96
N PRO A 94 7.39 -11.48 -3.31
CA PRO A 94 8.22 -12.38 -4.09
C PRO A 94 8.44 -11.85 -5.51
N ASP A 95 9.48 -12.38 -6.17
CA ASP A 95 9.63 -12.20 -7.61
C ASP A 95 8.39 -12.74 -8.33
N GLY A 96 7.95 -12.04 -9.37
CA GLY A 96 6.70 -12.32 -10.07
C GLY A 96 5.43 -11.72 -9.45
N ALA A 97 5.51 -11.01 -8.33
CA ALA A 97 4.40 -10.18 -7.87
C ALA A 97 3.97 -9.19 -8.97
N ARG A 98 2.65 -9.01 -9.15
CA ARG A 98 2.08 -8.14 -10.19
C ARG A 98 1.36 -6.98 -9.53
N PHE A 99 1.44 -5.81 -10.14
CA PHE A 99 0.88 -4.58 -9.57
C PHE A 99 -0.08 -3.95 -10.56
N TYR A 100 -1.26 -3.53 -10.09
CA TYR A 100 -2.31 -3.03 -10.97
C TYR A 100 -2.88 -1.72 -10.47
N VAL A 101 -3.19 -0.83 -11.41
CA VAL A 101 -3.93 0.40 -11.11
C VAL A 101 -5.36 0.02 -10.71
N ASN A 102 -5.75 0.29 -9.47
CA ASN A 102 -7.13 0.12 -9.02
C ASN A 102 -7.96 1.39 -9.31
N THR A 103 -7.43 2.55 -8.92
CA THR A 103 -7.96 3.87 -9.29
C THR A 103 -6.82 4.89 -9.32
N LEU A 104 -7.01 6.03 -9.98
CA LEU A 104 -5.96 7.02 -10.18
C LEU A 104 -6.53 8.45 -10.14
N SER A 105 -5.66 9.39 -9.80
CA SER A 105 -5.94 10.82 -9.85
C SER A 105 -4.72 11.54 -10.42
N THR A 106 -4.95 12.42 -11.38
CA THR A 106 -3.90 13.26 -11.98
C THR A 106 -4.06 14.66 -11.43
N ALA A 107 -3.04 15.12 -10.69
CA ALA A 107 -2.95 16.49 -10.26
C ALA A 107 -2.26 17.30 -11.36
N VAL A 108 -3.00 18.24 -11.96
CA VAL A 108 -2.50 19.11 -13.04
C VAL A 108 -2.14 20.50 -12.53
N GLU A 109 -2.83 20.99 -11.47
CA GLU A 109 -2.71 22.40 -11.03
C GLU A 109 -2.46 22.58 -9.52
N LEU A 110 -2.56 21.51 -8.71
CA LEU A 110 -2.50 21.59 -7.23
C LEU A 110 -1.60 20.50 -6.61
N ALA A 111 -0.42 20.29 -7.16
CA ALA A 111 0.60 19.55 -6.42
C ALA A 111 1.27 20.48 -5.40
N GLY A 112 1.51 20.00 -4.17
CA GLY A 112 2.24 20.77 -3.16
C GLY A 112 3.62 21.23 -3.67
N ILE A 113 4.19 22.26 -3.04
CA ILE A 113 5.42 22.97 -3.48
C ILE A 113 6.55 22.04 -3.95
N SER A 114 6.68 20.85 -3.36
CA SER A 114 7.71 19.86 -3.68
C SER A 114 7.57 19.13 -5.03
N PHE A 115 6.50 19.36 -5.79
CA PHE A 115 6.24 18.64 -7.05
C PHE A 115 5.76 19.56 -8.19
N MET A 116 5.81 20.88 -8.01
CA MET A 116 5.37 21.83 -9.04
C MET A 116 6.18 21.72 -10.34
N ASP A 117 7.46 21.37 -10.23
CA ASP A 117 8.37 21.12 -11.35
C ASP A 117 8.09 19.81 -12.10
N GLN A 118 7.30 18.92 -11.50
CA GLN A 118 6.95 17.60 -12.04
C GLN A 118 5.50 17.53 -12.49
N LEU A 119 4.78 18.66 -12.50
CA LEU A 119 3.40 18.72 -12.96
C LEU A 119 3.31 18.45 -14.48
N PRO A 120 2.25 17.75 -14.92
CA PRO A 120 1.25 17.07 -14.09
C PRO A 120 1.82 15.80 -13.41
N VAL A 121 1.33 15.49 -12.21
CA VAL A 121 1.70 14.26 -11.47
C VAL A 121 0.50 13.35 -11.34
N THR A 122 0.66 12.07 -11.69
CA THR A 122 -0.37 11.06 -11.44
C THR A 122 -0.06 10.22 -10.23
N VAL A 123 -1.03 10.12 -9.32
CA VAL A 123 -1.02 9.19 -8.20
C VAL A 123 -2.04 8.09 -8.48
N ALA A 124 -1.59 6.83 -8.40
CA ALA A 124 -2.44 5.67 -8.48
C ALA A 124 -2.56 4.99 -7.12
N TRP A 125 -3.73 4.38 -6.88
CA TRP A 125 -3.94 3.38 -5.85
C TRP A 125 -3.71 2.02 -6.47
N ILE A 126 -2.71 1.32 -5.96
CA ILE A 126 -2.11 0.17 -6.61
C ILE A 126 -2.41 -1.07 -5.78
N SER A 127 -3.03 -2.07 -6.40
CA SER A 127 -3.13 -3.39 -5.80
C SER A 127 -1.90 -4.23 -6.15
N ALA A 128 -1.53 -5.13 -5.25
CA ALA A 128 -0.46 -6.09 -5.45
C ALA A 128 -1.05 -7.51 -5.41
N VAL A 129 -0.64 -8.33 -6.36
CA VAL A 129 -1.10 -9.71 -6.53
C VAL A 129 0.10 -10.64 -6.44
N LEU A 130 0.05 -11.57 -5.50
CA LEU A 130 1.09 -12.59 -5.30
C LEU A 130 1.11 -13.59 -6.45
N PRO A 131 2.29 -14.14 -6.81
CA PRO A 131 2.39 -15.24 -7.75
C PRO A 131 1.75 -16.51 -7.16
N GLY A 132 1.11 -17.30 -8.00
CA GLY A 132 0.44 -18.54 -7.62
C GLY A 132 -0.77 -18.81 -8.52
N PRO A 133 -1.32 -20.04 -8.49
CA PRO A 133 -2.43 -20.45 -9.36
C PRO A 133 -3.69 -19.61 -9.14
N GLU A 134 -3.94 -19.16 -7.91
CA GLU A 134 -5.12 -18.36 -7.55
C GLU A 134 -4.85 -16.85 -7.49
N GLY A 135 -3.58 -16.42 -7.55
CA GLY A 135 -3.20 -15.00 -7.56
C GLY A 135 -3.77 -14.20 -6.38
N ALA A 136 -3.33 -14.49 -5.15
CA ALA A 136 -3.84 -13.79 -3.96
C ALA A 136 -3.52 -12.28 -4.00
N GLU A 137 -4.55 -11.45 -4.03
CA GLU A 137 -4.43 -10.00 -3.88
C GLU A 137 -4.16 -9.63 -2.41
N LEU A 138 -3.35 -8.60 -2.19
CA LEU A 138 -3.18 -8.02 -0.86
C LEU A 138 -4.42 -7.21 -0.47
N ASP A 139 -4.79 -7.23 0.80
CA ASP A 139 -6.02 -6.62 1.33
C ASP A 139 -5.99 -5.08 1.39
N THR A 140 -4.90 -4.45 0.97
CA THR A 140 -4.77 -2.99 0.96
C THR A 140 -4.16 -2.47 -0.33
N LEU A 141 -4.52 -1.23 -0.67
CA LEU A 141 -3.95 -0.51 -1.79
C LEU A 141 -2.76 0.35 -1.33
N THR A 142 -1.73 0.41 -2.18
CA THR A 142 -0.59 1.33 -2.00
C THR A 142 -0.79 2.55 -2.89
N ALA A 143 -0.77 3.75 -2.30
CA ALA A 143 -0.70 4.98 -3.08
C ALA A 143 0.73 5.15 -3.62
N GLY A 144 0.87 5.42 -4.92
CA GLY A 144 2.16 5.57 -5.57
C GLY A 144 2.12 6.56 -6.73
N MET A 145 3.21 7.32 -6.92
CA MET A 145 3.37 8.18 -8.08
C MET A 145 3.69 7.34 -9.30
N VAL A 146 2.95 7.55 -10.38
CA VAL A 146 3.15 6.85 -11.65
C VAL A 146 3.74 7.81 -12.67
N ARG A 147 4.90 7.45 -13.22
CA ARG A 147 5.49 8.16 -14.36
C ARG A 147 5.00 7.52 -15.65
N VAL A 148 4.38 8.35 -16.48
CA VAL A 148 3.93 7.99 -17.82
C VAL A 148 4.10 9.22 -18.72
N GLU A 149 4.54 9.02 -19.95
CA GLU A 149 4.68 10.11 -20.94
C GLU A 149 3.31 10.61 -21.42
N ASP A 150 2.38 9.68 -21.63
CA ASP A 150 1.02 9.94 -22.04
C ASP A 150 0.04 9.41 -20.98
N TYR A 151 -0.58 10.34 -20.24
CA TYR A 151 -1.55 10.05 -19.19
C TYR A 151 -2.77 9.26 -19.68
N ALA A 152 -3.14 9.36 -20.96
CA ALA A 152 -4.24 8.59 -21.52
C ALA A 152 -3.95 7.08 -21.54
N ARG A 153 -2.67 6.68 -21.49
CA ARG A 153 -2.26 5.26 -21.41
C ARG A 153 -2.48 4.67 -20.02
N LEU A 154 -2.53 5.50 -18.98
CA LEU A 154 -2.71 5.03 -17.61
C LEU A 154 -4.20 4.87 -17.30
N LYS A 155 -4.63 3.63 -17.12
CA LYS A 155 -6.02 3.25 -16.87
C LYS A 155 -6.13 2.21 -15.78
N LYS A 156 -7.31 2.12 -15.16
CA LYS A 156 -7.65 1.02 -14.25
C LYS A 156 -7.36 -0.34 -14.91
N GLY A 157 -6.74 -1.24 -14.14
CA GLY A 157 -6.27 -2.54 -14.60
C GLY A 157 -4.93 -2.52 -15.33
N GLY A 158 -4.33 -1.36 -15.59
CA GLY A 158 -2.98 -1.27 -16.15
C GLY A 158 -1.95 -1.89 -15.21
N GLU A 159 -1.07 -2.74 -15.75
CA GLU A 159 0.00 -3.38 -14.98
C GLU A 159 1.17 -2.40 -14.81
N LEU A 160 1.62 -2.24 -13.57
CA LEU A 160 2.71 -1.36 -13.17
C LEU A 160 3.93 -2.16 -12.72
N ARG A 161 5.09 -1.51 -12.78
CA ARG A 161 6.36 -2.00 -12.26
C ARG A 161 7.04 -0.94 -11.40
N PRO A 162 7.55 -1.31 -10.22
CA PRO A 162 8.25 -0.37 -9.36
C PRO A 162 9.65 -0.12 -9.91
N VAL A 163 10.05 1.14 -9.94
CA VAL A 163 11.42 1.60 -10.14
C VAL A 163 11.87 2.35 -8.89
N PHE A 164 13.17 2.27 -8.58
CA PHE A 164 13.70 2.72 -7.30
C PHE A 164 14.74 3.80 -7.50
N ARG A 165 14.76 4.80 -6.62
CA ARG A 165 15.77 5.87 -6.69
C ARG A 165 17.16 5.28 -6.45
N HIS A 166 18.10 5.57 -7.35
CA HIS A 166 19.49 5.11 -7.23
C HIS A 166 20.16 5.64 -5.95
N SER A 167 19.90 6.91 -5.61
CA SER A 167 20.37 7.56 -4.38
C SER A 167 19.19 7.92 -3.49
N PRO A 168 18.71 6.97 -2.65
CA PRO A 168 17.47 7.11 -1.88
C PRO A 168 17.54 8.19 -0.79
N ARG A 169 16.39 8.80 -0.49
CA ARG A 169 16.21 9.87 0.52
C ARG A 169 15.45 9.43 1.78
N ALA A 170 15.22 8.12 1.94
CA ALA A 170 14.36 7.55 2.98
C ALA A 170 12.91 8.04 2.93
N SER A 171 12.36 8.14 1.72
CA SER A 171 11.02 8.67 1.47
C SER A 171 10.16 7.68 0.66
N ALA A 172 8.83 7.83 0.72
CA ALA A 172 7.94 7.07 -0.14
C ALA A 172 8.19 7.33 -1.65
N SER A 173 8.79 8.48 -1.98
CA SER A 173 9.24 8.80 -3.34
C SER A 173 10.57 8.17 -3.72
N ASP A 174 11.14 7.26 -2.91
CA ASP A 174 12.25 6.42 -3.36
C ASP A 174 11.78 5.23 -4.18
N VAL A 175 10.46 5.00 -4.24
CA VAL A 175 9.82 4.13 -5.20
C VAL A 175 8.84 4.94 -6.04
N MET A 176 8.94 4.78 -7.35
CA MET A 176 7.96 5.27 -8.32
C MET A 176 7.48 4.09 -9.16
N TRP A 177 6.39 4.31 -9.90
CA TRP A 177 5.78 3.29 -10.71
C TRP A 177 5.82 3.69 -12.17
N VAL A 178 6.06 2.72 -13.05
CA VAL A 178 5.95 2.88 -14.50
C VAL A 178 5.03 1.80 -15.04
N LEU A 179 4.45 2.00 -16.22
CA LEU A 179 3.75 0.92 -16.92
C LEU A 179 4.74 -0.22 -17.21
N LYS A 180 4.26 -1.45 -17.13
CA LYS A 180 5.05 -2.62 -17.54
C LYS A 180 5.49 -2.49 -19.00
N GLY A 181 6.75 -2.82 -19.27
CA GLY A 181 7.38 -2.67 -20.59
C GLY A 181 7.76 -1.24 -20.97
N THR A 182 7.64 -0.27 -20.05
CA THR A 182 8.18 1.08 -20.29
C THR A 182 9.70 1.02 -20.46
N PRO A 183 10.26 1.53 -21.57
CA PRO A 183 11.71 1.52 -21.80
C PRO A 183 12.42 2.43 -20.79
N LYS A 184 13.72 2.20 -20.57
CA LYS A 184 14.50 2.89 -19.51
C LYS A 184 14.49 4.41 -19.66
N GLU A 185 14.46 4.90 -20.90
CA GLU A 185 14.40 6.32 -21.25
C GLU A 185 13.10 6.99 -20.75
N GLY A 186 12.03 6.21 -20.58
CA GLY A 186 10.75 6.67 -20.04
C GLY A 186 10.66 6.63 -18.51
N TRP A 187 11.72 6.23 -17.81
CA TRP A 187 11.73 6.18 -16.34
C TRP A 187 12.03 7.58 -15.75
N PRO A 188 11.64 7.85 -14.49
CA PRO A 188 12.05 9.08 -13.82
C PRO A 188 13.59 9.15 -13.70
N GLU A 189 14.15 10.35 -13.85
CA GLU A 189 15.60 10.56 -13.79
C GLU A 189 16.18 10.12 -12.43
N GLY A 190 17.31 9.40 -12.47
CA GLY A 190 17.97 8.89 -11.27
C GLY A 190 17.30 7.66 -10.65
N TYR A 191 16.37 7.01 -11.35
CA TYR A 191 15.77 5.74 -10.92
C TYR A 191 16.38 4.55 -11.68
N VAL A 192 16.45 3.43 -10.99
CA VAL A 192 16.99 2.15 -11.45
C VAL A 192 15.97 1.05 -11.25
N GLN A 193 16.14 -0.02 -12.02
CA GLN A 193 15.41 -1.26 -11.82
C GLN A 193 16.02 -2.03 -10.66
N SER A 194 15.18 -2.65 -9.84
CA SER A 194 15.63 -3.64 -8.87
C SER A 194 15.75 -5.02 -9.52
N LYS A 195 16.76 -5.81 -9.13
CA LYS A 195 16.87 -7.22 -9.55
C LYS A 195 15.65 -8.08 -9.14
N ASN A 196 14.87 -7.62 -8.17
CA ASN A 196 13.67 -8.29 -7.68
C ASN A 196 12.40 -7.96 -8.49
N TYR A 197 12.44 -6.94 -9.36
CA TYR A 197 11.27 -6.50 -10.13
C TYR A 197 11.67 -6.08 -11.55
N ARG A 198 11.39 -6.95 -12.52
CA ARG A 198 11.61 -6.63 -13.94
C ARG A 198 10.52 -5.70 -14.46
N VAL A 199 10.92 -4.62 -15.13
CA VAL A 199 10.02 -3.64 -15.76
C VAL A 199 9.48 -4.14 -17.08
#